data_AF-A0A1G1JXT6-F1
#
_entry.id   AF-A0A1G1JXT6-F1
#
_cell.length_a   1.000
_cell.length_b   1.000
_cell.length_c   1.000
_cell.angle_alpha   90.00
_cell.angle_beta   90.00
_cell.angle_gamma   90.00
#
_symmetry.space_group_name_H-M   'P 1'
#
loop_
_entity.id
_entity.type
_entity.pdbx_description
1 polymer ?
#
loop_
_entity_poly.entity_id
_entity_poly.type
_entity_poly.pdbx_seq_one_letter_code
_entity_poly.pdbx_strand_id
1 'polypeptide(L)'
;MFIFGQFFASLAVLFSMLFKVVYFLLVIRIVVSWFQVGSFSEPLTMIYKITDPILKPLQKLPLQIGAIDFSPVVAFILISFLDHFVVGVLRELAYRFGAVA
;
A
#
# COMPACT_ATOMS: atom_id res chain seq x y z
N MET A 1 -30.33 0.47 -4.00
CA MET A 1 -30.66 1.09 -2.70
C MET A 1 -29.57 2.09 -2.38
N PHE A 2 -29.90 3.39 -2.38
CA PHE A 2 -28.95 4.49 -2.29
C PHE A 2 -27.93 4.37 -1.14
N ILE A 3 -28.40 3.96 0.05
CA ILE A 3 -27.56 3.80 1.26
C ILE A 3 -26.43 2.79 1.04
N PHE A 4 -26.72 1.64 0.43
CA PHE A 4 -25.69 0.63 0.15
C PHE A 4 -24.65 1.14 -0.83
N GLY A 5 -25.08 1.90 -1.86
CA GLY A 5 -24.16 2.55 -2.78
C GLY A 5 -23.17 3.48 -2.07
N GLN A 6 -23.69 4.37 -1.22
CA GLN A 6 -22.86 5.32 -0.47
C GLN A 6 -21.90 4.61 0.50
N PHE A 7 -22.34 3.50 1.11
CA PHE A 7 -21.50 2.68 1.97
C PHE A 7 -20.29 2.11 1.20
N PHE A 8 -20.52 1.47 0.04
CA PHE A 8 -19.41 0.94 -0.78
C PHE A 8 -18.49 2.04 -1.31
N ALA A 9 -19.04 3.19 -1.71
CA ALA A 9 -18.25 4.34 -2.14
C ALA A 9 -17.31 4.84 -1.01
N SER A 10 -17.85 4.94 0.20
CA SER A 10 -17.08 5.37 1.37
C SER A 10 -15.99 4.37 1.73
N LEU A 11 -16.30 3.06 1.64
CA LEU A 11 -15.33 2.00 1.83
C LEU A 11 -14.21 2.06 0.78
N ALA A 12 -14.54 2.31 -0.48
CA ALA A 12 -13.57 2.49 -1.56
C ALA A 12 -12.59 3.63 -1.25
N VAL A 13 -13.08 4.77 -0.73
CA VAL A 13 -12.25 5.90 -0.31
C VAL A 13 -11.32 5.52 0.84
N LEU A 14 -11.83 4.84 1.86
CA LEU A 14 -11.02 4.40 3.01
C LEU A 14 -9.90 3.45 2.60
N PHE A 15 -10.19 2.46 1.74
CA PHE A 15 -9.15 1.57 1.21
C PHE A 15 -8.13 2.34 0.37
N SER A 16 -8.56 3.27 -0.48
CA SER A 16 -7.64 4.08 -1.27
C SER A 16 -6.71 4.93 -0.40
N MET A 17 -7.22 5.52 0.68
CA MET A 17 -6.40 6.24 1.64
C MET A 17 -5.39 5.31 2.32
N LEU A 18 -5.82 4.11 2.73
CA LEU A 18 -4.94 3.12 3.36
C LEU A 18 -3.81 2.69 2.42
N PHE A 19 -4.11 2.36 1.16
CA PHE A 19 -3.09 2.01 0.19
C PHE A 19 -2.12 3.16 -0.11
N LYS A 20 -2.60 4.41 -0.17
CA LYS A 20 -1.74 5.59 -0.30
C LYS A 20 -0.81 5.78 0.89
N VAL A 21 -1.29 5.58 2.11
CA VAL A 21 -0.44 5.64 3.31
C VAL A 21 0.67 4.59 3.21
N VAL A 22 0.34 3.35 2.89
CA VAL A 22 1.34 2.28 2.71
C VAL A 22 2.32 2.62 1.59
N TYR A 23 1.84 3.14 0.46
CA TYR A 23 2.67 3.61 -0.64
C TYR A 23 3.71 4.64 -0.17
N PHE A 24 3.30 5.67 0.57
CA PHE A 24 4.23 6.68 1.09
C PHE A 24 5.22 6.10 2.11
N LEU A 25 4.79 5.17 2.96
CA LEU A 25 5.69 4.48 3.88
C LEU A 25 6.76 3.67 3.15
N LEU A 26 6.41 3.02 2.03
CA LEU A 26 7.39 2.35 1.17
C LEU A 26 8.36 3.35 0.53
N VAL A 27 7.88 4.51 0.08
CA VAL A 27 8.76 5.57 -0.46
C VAL A 27 9.77 6.00 0.60
N ILE A 28 9.30 6.28 1.82
CA ILE A 28 10.19 6.68 2.93
C ILE A 28 11.20 5.57 3.21
N ARG A 29 10.78 4.29 3.19
CA ARG A 29 11.68 3.16 3.43
C ARG A 29 12.79 3.04 2.38
N ILE A 30 12.49 3.27 1.10
CA ILE A 30 13.52 3.32 0.06
C ILE A 30 14.47 4.49 0.29
N VAL A 31 13.94 5.69 0.52
CA VAL A 31 14.74 6.89 0.75
C VAL A 31 15.69 6.69 1.94
N VAL A 32 15.16 6.23 3.08
CA VAL A 32 15.96 5.92 4.28
C VAL A 32 17.07 4.91 3.99
N SER A 33 16.80 3.88 3.19
CA SER A 33 17.79 2.85 2.84
C SER A 33 18.99 3.42 2.07
N TRP A 34 18.79 4.46 1.27
CA TRP A 34 19.86 5.13 0.53
C TRP A 34 20.73 6.03 1.40
N PHE A 35 20.12 6.70 2.38
CA PHE A 35 20.83 7.63 3.26
C PHE A 35 21.50 6.95 4.47
N GLN A 36 21.33 5.64 4.65
CA GLN A 36 21.89 4.87 5.76
C GLN A 36 21.67 5.54 7.13
N VAL A 37 20.51 6.17 7.32
CA VAL A 37 20.18 6.86 8.56
C VAL A 37 20.21 5.83 9.70
N GLY A 38 21.05 6.05 10.71
CA GLY A 38 21.22 5.15 11.84
C GLY A 38 19.87 4.69 12.39
N SER A 39 19.70 3.36 12.49
CA SER A 39 18.43 2.61 12.55
C SER A 39 17.50 2.86 13.77
N PHE A 40 17.59 3.97 14.51
CA PHE A 40 17.05 4.02 15.88
C PHE A 40 16.36 5.32 16.28
N SER A 41 15.62 5.97 15.39
CA SER A 41 14.59 6.93 15.84
C SER A 41 13.22 6.25 15.90
N GLU A 42 12.41 6.63 16.89
CA GLU A 42 11.07 6.06 17.12
C GLU A 42 10.16 6.10 15.88
N PRO A 43 10.12 7.19 15.08
CA PRO A 43 9.28 7.26 13.88
C PRO A 43 9.67 6.23 12.83
N LEU A 44 10.98 6.06 12.57
CA LEU A 44 11.46 5.09 11.60
C LEU A 44 11.10 3.66 12.00
N THR A 45 11.24 3.31 13.27
CA THR A 45 10.87 1.99 13.79
C THR A 45 9.40 1.66 13.50
N MET A 46 8.51 2.65 13.59
CA MET A 46 7.09 2.47 13.27
C MET A 46 6.86 2.21 11.77
N ILE A 47 7.60 2.91 10.89
CA ILE A 47 7.56 2.67 9.44
C ILE A 47 7.97 1.23 9.13
N TYR A 48 9.07 0.74 9.72
CA TYR A 48 9.49 -0.65 9.56
C TYR A 48 8.42 -1.63 10.06
N LYS A 49 7.80 -1.40 11.22
CA LYS A 49 6.73 -2.26 11.74
C LYS A 49 5.53 -2.37 10.79
N ILE A 50 5.14 -1.28 10.14
CA ILE A 50 3.99 -1.27 9.21
C ILE A 50 4.36 -1.90 7.86
N THR A 51 5.57 -1.66 7.36
CA THR A 51 5.99 -2.11 6.02
C THR A 51 6.62 -3.50 6.01
N ASP A 52 7.15 -4.00 7.14
CA ASP A 52 7.78 -5.32 7.27
C ASP A 52 6.85 -6.49 6.94
N PRO A 53 5.57 -6.52 7.37
CA PRO A 53 4.65 -7.59 7.00
C PRO A 53 4.46 -7.72 5.48
N ILE A 54 4.67 -6.64 4.73
CA ILE A 54 4.57 -6.62 3.27
C ILE A 54 5.92 -6.99 2.64
N LEU A 55 7.02 -6.42 3.13
CA LEU A 55 8.34 -6.58 2.52
C LEU A 55 9.04 -7.88 2.91
N LYS A 56 8.95 -8.36 4.16
CA LYS A 56 9.64 -9.59 4.60
C LYS A 56 9.24 -10.83 3.79
N PRO A 57 7.95 -11.05 3.45
CA PRO A 57 7.58 -12.14 2.56
C PRO A 57 8.20 -12.00 1.16
N LEU A 58 8.24 -10.78 0.61
CA LEU A 58 8.84 -10.51 -0.70
C LEU A 58 10.36 -10.71 -0.68
N GLN A 59 11.02 -10.36 0.41
CA GLN A 59 12.46 -10.58 0.60
C GLN A 59 12.85 -12.06 0.71
N LYS A 60 11.88 -12.98 0.92
CA LYS A 60 12.14 -14.42 0.82
C LYS A 60 12.21 -14.92 -0.62
N LEU A 61 11.70 -14.14 -1.57
CA LEU A 61 11.81 -14.44 -2.99
C LEU A 61 13.20 -14.01 -3.50
N PRO A 62 13.72 -14.61 -4.58
CA PRO A 62 14.99 -14.24 -5.18
C PRO A 62 14.89 -12.92 -5.96
N LEU A 63 14.44 -11.85 -5.29
CA LEU A 63 14.29 -10.48 -5.83
C LEU A 63 15.52 -9.61 -5.56
N GLN A 64 16.55 -10.17 -4.93
CA GLN A 64 17.81 -9.48 -4.69
C GLN A 64 18.75 -9.73 -5.87
N ILE A 65 19.26 -8.67 -6.49
CA ILE A 65 20.24 -8.75 -7.58
C ILE A 65 21.50 -8.03 -7.10
N GLY A 66 22.53 -8.81 -6.78
CA GLY A 66 23.73 -8.30 -6.12
C GLY A 66 23.41 -7.73 -4.74
N ALA A 67 23.79 -6.47 -4.49
CA ALA A 67 23.53 -5.77 -3.23
C ALA A 67 22.19 -4.99 -3.21
N ILE A 68 21.43 -5.00 -4.31
CA ILE A 68 20.21 -4.21 -4.47
C ILE A 68 18.99 -5.09 -4.18
N ASP A 69 18.15 -4.64 -3.24
CA ASP A 69 16.87 -5.27 -2.92
C ASP A 69 15.74 -4.65 -3.78
N PHE A 70 15.17 -5.44 -4.70
CA PHE A 70 14.01 -5.02 -5.51
C PHE A 70 12.66 -5.32 -4.85
N SER A 71 12.63 -5.90 -3.65
CA SER A 71 11.39 -6.16 -2.91
C SER A 71 10.51 -4.92 -2.74
N PRO A 72 11.05 -3.70 -2.48
CA PRO A 72 10.25 -2.48 -2.44
C PRO A 72 9.55 -2.15 -3.76
N VAL A 73 10.20 -2.39 -4.90
CA VAL A 73 9.61 -2.16 -6.23
C VAL A 73 8.45 -3.13 -6.47
N VAL A 74 8.64 -4.40 -6.13
CA VAL A 74 7.56 -5.40 -6.23
C VAL A 74 6.40 -5.05 -5.29
N ALA A 75 6.70 -4.57 -4.08
CA ALA A 75 5.68 -4.10 -3.15
C ALA A 75 4.90 -2.89 -3.70
N PHE A 76 5.57 -1.95 -4.38
CA PHE A 76 4.89 -0.84 -5.06
C PHE A 76 3.91 -1.35 -6.10
N ILE A 77 4.35 -2.24 -6.99
CA ILE A 77 3.49 -2.82 -8.02
C ILE A 77 2.29 -3.52 -7.38
N LEU A 78 2.52 -4.31 -6.33
CA LEU A 78 1.46 -5.02 -5.63
C LEU A 78 0.45 -4.07 -4.97
N ILE A 79 0.92 -3.02 -4.28
CA ILE A 79 0.04 -2.04 -3.64
C ILE A 79 -0.74 -1.23 -4.67
N SER A 80 -0.11 -0.82 -5.77
CA SER A 80 -0.81 -0.13 -6.87
C SER A 80 -1.85 -1.02 -7.54
N PHE A 81 -1.54 -2.31 -7.74
CA PHE A 81 -2.51 -3.28 -8.24
C PHE A 81 -3.68 -3.45 -7.26
N LEU A 82 -3.41 -3.62 -5.96
CA LEU A 82 -4.45 -3.79 -4.94
C LEU A 82 -5.32 -2.55 -4.80
N ASP A 83 -4.75 -1.35 -4.84
CA ASP A 83 -5.51 -0.10 -4.86
C ASP A 83 -6.45 -0.08 -6.06
N HIS A 84 -5.92 -0.27 -7.27
CA HIS A 84 -6.74 -0.27 -8.47
C HIS A 84 -7.84 -1.34 -8.45
N PHE A 85 -7.49 -2.57 -8.09
CA PHE A 85 -8.41 -3.70 -8.10
C PHE A 85 -9.48 -3.60 -7.01
N VAL A 86 -9.08 -3.43 -5.74
CA VAL A 86 -10.01 -3.40 -4.60
C VAL A 86 -10.89 -2.16 -4.66
N VAL A 87 -10.30 -0.97 -4.89
CA VAL A 87 -11.07 0.27 -4.97
C VAL A 87 -11.95 0.27 -6.22
N GLY A 88 -11.46 -0.27 -7.34
CA GLY A 88 -12.24 -0.44 -8.56
C GLY A 88 -13.49 -1.30 -8.34
N VAL A 89 -13.33 -2.48 -7.73
CA VAL A 89 -14.44 -3.38 -7.39
C VAL A 89 -15.43 -2.69 -6.44
N LEU A 90 -14.96 -2.01 -5.40
CA LEU A 90 -15.82 -1.32 -4.45
C LEU A 90 -16.60 -0.16 -5.11
N ARG A 91 -15.98 0.60 -6.01
CA ARG A 91 -16.65 1.65 -6.78
C ARG A 91 -17.69 1.08 -7.72
N GLU A 92 -17.37 0.01 -8.44
CA GLU A 92 -18.32 -0.69 -9.31
C GLU A 92 -19.54 -1.18 -8.52
N LEU A 93 -19.33 -1.78 -7.34
CA LEU A 93 -20.43 -2.15 -6.44
C LEU A 93 -21.24 -0.93 -6.01
N ALA A 94 -20.57 0.18 -5.65
CA ALA A 94 -21.25 1.42 -5.29
C ALA A 94 -22.19 1.90 -6.39
N TYR A 95 -21.71 1.94 -7.64
CA TYR A 95 -22.50 2.35 -8.81
C TYR A 95 -23.69 1.42 -9.05
N ARG A 96 -23.50 0.10 -8.96
CA ARG A 96 -24.59 -0.89 -9.10
C ARG A 96 -25.70 -0.70 -8.08
N PHE A 97 -25.40 -0.22 -6.88
CA PHE A 97 -26.40 0.06 -5.84
C PHE A 97 -27.02 1.46 -5.92
N GLY A 98 -26.60 2.29 -6.88
CA GLY A 98 -27.13 3.64 -7.13
C GLY A 98 -26.39 4.76 -6.40
N ALA A 99 -25.11 4.56 -6.08
CA ALA A 99 -24.25 5.68 -5.68
C ALA A 99 -24.07 6.65 -6.85
N VAL A 100 -24.11 7.94 -6.58
CA VAL A 100 -23.81 8.98 -7.58
C VAL A 100 -22.28 9.09 -7.71
N ALA A 101 -21.81 9.23 -8.95
CA ALA A 101 -20.38 9.34 -9.29
C ALA A 101 -19.71 10.59 -8.75
#